data_AF-A0A8H8CZF6-F1
#
_entry.id   AF-A0A8H8CZF6-F1
#
_cell.length_a   1.000
_cell.length_b   1.000
_cell.length_c   1.000
_cell.angle_alpha   90.00
_cell.angle_beta   90.00
_cell.angle_gamma   90.00
#
_symmetry.space_group_name_H-M   'P 1'
#
loop_
_entity.id
_entity.type
_entity.pdbx_description
1 polymer ?
#
loop_
_entity_poly.entity_id
_entity_poly.type
_entity_poly.pdbx_seq_one_letter_code
_entity_poly.pdbx_strand_id
1 'polypeptide(L)'
;MSYNNNYGGQGYGQYDPYSSRQDNRYNNDVEAGAGRYEMSQYDPPIQGGYDEPNDKRAILNQCKDIEQGIDEVERYIEQIQGLYRRLLTDADPTRENAIRSQADGLASDAKRLYQNLVQRLKGIKQTPGSGESINSAQIGRVERKLKSAITNFHAVQSDFRKDLEAQMARQYRIVRPDATDEEVKEAVQDPSQQQIFSQALMQSDRRGDAQKVSQMVRARHDEILKIERDLLELSQMFQDLDAIVIQQEAAVERIDDQTEQIHNNITKGNEEIGGAIKKARARNKKKWICLGIVVLIILVLVLFFAIYFTVGPGGSKSSGK
;
A
#
# COMPACT_ATOMS: atom_id res chain seq x y z
N MET A 1 -50.72 -49.41 5.27
CA MET A 1 -51.48 -49.09 6.49
C MET A 1 -51.16 -47.67 6.87
N SER A 2 -52.20 -46.84 6.91
CA SER A 2 -52.19 -45.41 7.21
C SER A 2 -52.65 -45.18 8.65
N TYR A 3 -52.10 -44.17 9.34
CA TYR A 3 -52.65 -43.34 10.43
C TYR A 3 -51.52 -42.33 10.74
N ASN A 4 -51.52 -41.05 10.37
CA ASN A 4 -52.46 -39.91 10.47
C ASN A 4 -52.80 -39.44 11.90
N ASN A 5 -52.21 -38.30 12.29
CA ASN A 5 -52.84 -37.10 12.90
C ASN A 5 -51.71 -36.07 13.03
N ASN A 6 -51.65 -34.93 12.33
CA ASN A 6 -52.60 -33.84 12.07
C ASN A 6 -53.06 -33.09 13.33
N TYR A 7 -52.51 -31.88 13.52
CA TYR A 7 -53.14 -30.57 13.84
C TYR A 7 -51.99 -29.55 13.58
N GLY A 8 -52.02 -28.65 12.58
CA GLY A 8 -53.01 -27.61 12.27
C GLY A 8 -52.77 -26.41 13.20
N GLY A 9 -52.46 -25.18 12.78
CA GLY A 9 -52.33 -24.52 11.49
C GLY A 9 -52.28 -22.99 11.69
N GLN A 10 -51.87 -22.26 10.64
CA GLN A 10 -52.09 -20.82 10.35
C GLN A 10 -51.31 -19.77 11.18
N GLY A 11 -50.73 -18.70 10.61
CA GLY A 11 -50.70 -18.20 9.23
C GLY A 11 -49.97 -16.84 9.14
N TYR A 12 -49.18 -16.70 8.07
CA TYR A 12 -48.71 -15.53 7.29
C TYR A 12 -48.58 -14.11 7.86
N GLY A 13 -47.42 -13.50 7.56
CA GLY A 13 -47.24 -12.04 7.44
C GLY A 13 -45.78 -11.64 7.17
N GLN A 14 -45.45 -11.31 5.92
CA GLN A 14 -44.14 -10.83 5.45
C GLN A 14 -44.20 -9.33 5.15
N TYR A 15 -43.26 -8.52 5.68
CA TYR A 15 -42.42 -7.52 4.98
C TYR A 15 -41.65 -6.60 5.96
N ASP A 16 -40.31 -6.77 5.99
CA ASP A 16 -39.23 -5.78 5.75
C ASP A 16 -39.07 -4.49 6.64
N PRO A 17 -37.95 -3.73 6.55
CA PRO A 17 -36.86 -3.79 7.53
C PRO A 17 -36.46 -2.40 8.07
N TYR A 18 -35.55 -2.36 9.05
CA TYR A 18 -34.82 -1.16 9.50
C TYR A 18 -35.63 0.14 9.69
N SER A 19 -36.15 0.36 10.91
CA SER A 19 -36.28 1.71 11.44
C SER A 19 -35.78 1.79 12.89
N SER A 20 -34.52 2.19 13.01
CA SER A 20 -33.97 3.17 13.95
C SER A 20 -34.60 3.39 15.35
N ARG A 21 -33.70 3.27 16.34
CA ARG A 21 -33.46 4.20 17.47
C ARG A 21 -34.33 4.04 18.74
N GLN A 22 -33.77 3.35 19.74
CA GLN A 22 -33.07 3.96 20.92
C GLN A 22 -33.54 5.39 21.28
N ASP A 23 -33.91 5.79 22.51
CA ASP A 23 -33.55 5.35 23.85
C ASP A 23 -34.58 5.89 24.88
N ASN A 24 -34.45 5.36 26.10
CA ASN A 24 -34.89 5.82 27.43
C ASN A 24 -35.56 7.20 27.57
N ARG A 25 -36.76 7.25 28.18
CA ARG A 25 -36.96 7.40 29.63
C ARG A 25 -36.04 8.44 30.29
N TYR A 26 -36.55 9.65 30.52
CA TYR A 26 -36.92 10.12 31.86
C TYR A 26 -37.70 11.42 31.73
N ASN A 27 -38.88 11.43 32.35
CA ASN A 27 -39.77 12.57 32.50
C ASN A 27 -39.59 13.10 33.92
N ASN A 28 -39.31 14.39 34.12
CA ASN A 28 -39.71 15.07 35.35
C ASN A 28 -39.77 16.59 35.13
N ASP A 29 -40.99 17.10 35.30
CA ASP A 29 -41.43 18.47 35.22
C ASP A 29 -41.04 19.26 36.48
N VAL A 30 -40.53 20.49 36.36
CA VAL A 30 -40.83 21.56 37.33
C VAL A 30 -40.81 22.96 36.69
N GLU A 31 -42.01 23.54 36.72
CA GLU A 31 -42.52 24.91 36.67
C GLU A 31 -41.62 26.16 36.86
N ALA A 32 -41.79 27.09 35.90
CA ALA A 32 -41.89 28.57 35.95
C ALA A 32 -40.86 29.48 36.66
N GLY A 33 -40.24 30.38 35.89
CA GLY A 33 -39.60 31.60 36.38
C GLY A 33 -39.06 32.49 35.26
N ALA A 34 -39.48 33.75 35.22
CA ALA A 34 -39.28 34.72 34.14
C ALA A 34 -37.81 35.08 33.82
N GLY A 35 -37.52 35.29 32.53
CA GLY A 35 -36.28 35.91 32.05
C GLY A 35 -36.12 35.77 30.55
N ARG A 36 -36.53 36.79 29.78
CA ARG A 36 -36.16 36.91 28.36
C ARG A 36 -34.68 37.27 28.27
N TYR A 37 -33.90 36.36 27.72
CA TYR A 37 -32.64 36.66 27.04
C TYR A 37 -32.61 35.76 25.80
N GLU A 38 -32.64 36.37 24.62
CA GLU A 38 -32.39 35.66 23.37
C GLU A 38 -30.94 35.16 23.39
N MET A 39 -30.75 33.87 23.62
CA MET A 39 -29.47 33.23 23.31
C MET A 39 -29.39 33.15 21.79
N SER A 40 -28.53 33.99 21.20
CA SER A 40 -28.10 33.83 19.82
C SER A 40 -27.61 32.39 19.67
N GLN A 41 -28.26 31.64 18.78
CA GLN A 41 -27.92 30.26 18.47
C GLN A 41 -26.44 30.24 18.06
N TYR A 42 -25.60 29.71 18.95
CA TYR A 42 -24.21 29.44 18.61
C TYR A 42 -24.25 28.21 17.71
N ASP A 43 -24.30 28.43 16.41
CA ASP A 43 -23.94 27.39 15.45
C ASP A 43 -22.51 26.98 15.78
N PRO A 44 -22.25 25.74 16.23
CA PRO A 44 -20.89 25.27 16.35
C PRO A 44 -20.25 25.45 14.97
N PRO A 45 -19.04 26.01 14.86
CA PRO A 45 -18.38 26.11 13.57
C PRO A 45 -18.37 24.71 12.98
N ILE A 46 -18.98 24.56 11.80
CA ILE A 46 -18.84 23.34 11.01
C ILE A 46 -17.36 23.06 11.00
N GLN A 47 -16.99 21.98 11.68
CA GLN A 47 -15.66 21.44 11.66
C GLN A 47 -15.47 21.00 10.22
N GLY A 48 -15.03 21.93 9.39
CA GLY A 48 -14.50 21.66 8.08
C GLY A 48 -13.39 20.68 8.34
N GLY A 49 -13.70 19.40 8.12
CA GLY A 49 -12.69 18.38 7.98
C GLY A 49 -11.77 18.94 6.92
N TYR A 50 -10.59 19.36 7.35
CA TYR A 50 -9.47 19.45 6.44
C TYR A 50 -9.38 18.02 5.89
N ASP A 51 -9.84 17.82 4.67
CA ASP A 51 -9.56 16.62 3.88
C ASP A 51 -8.04 16.53 3.76
N GLU A 52 -7.42 15.98 4.80
CA GLU A 52 -6.04 15.55 4.80
C GLU A 52 -5.93 14.53 3.65
N PRO A 53 -5.00 14.72 2.70
CA PRO A 53 -5.16 14.23 1.35
C PRO A 53 -5.28 12.71 1.35
N ASN A 54 -6.47 12.25 0.96
CA ASN A 54 -6.84 10.86 0.73
C ASN A 54 -5.78 10.10 -0.11
N ASP A 55 -5.00 10.84 -0.92
CA ASP A 55 -3.91 10.35 -1.78
C ASP A 55 -2.71 9.73 -1.06
N LYS A 56 -2.25 10.27 0.09
CA LYS A 56 -1.08 9.67 0.79
C LYS A 56 -1.40 8.30 1.37
N ARG A 57 -2.58 8.17 1.98
CA ARG A 57 -3.06 6.89 2.50
C ARG A 57 -3.45 5.93 1.38
N ALA A 58 -3.87 6.43 0.23
CA ALA A 58 -4.18 5.61 -0.93
C ALA A 58 -2.97 4.80 -1.42
N ILE A 59 -1.78 5.42 -1.57
CA ILE A 59 -0.56 4.71 -1.98
C ILE A 59 -0.19 3.62 -0.96
N LEU A 60 -0.23 3.93 0.33
CA LEU A 60 0.09 2.97 1.39
C LEU A 60 -0.89 1.78 1.40
N ASN A 61 -2.18 2.04 1.22
CA ASN A 61 -3.20 1.01 1.10
C ASN A 61 -2.96 0.13 -0.14
N GLN A 62 -2.66 0.75 -1.29
CA GLN A 62 -2.35 0.01 -2.51
C GLN A 62 -1.08 -0.86 -2.35
N CYS A 63 -0.03 -0.35 -1.70
CA CYS A 63 1.14 -1.15 -1.37
C CYS A 63 0.78 -2.35 -0.50
N LYS A 64 -0.04 -2.17 0.54
CA LYS A 64 -0.49 -3.25 1.42
C LYS A 64 -1.30 -4.31 0.66
N ASP A 65 -2.14 -3.89 -0.27
CA ASP A 65 -2.91 -4.81 -1.11
C ASP A 65 -2.01 -5.59 -2.08
N ILE A 66 -0.94 -4.97 -2.59
CA ILE A 66 0.06 -5.69 -3.37
C ILE A 66 0.81 -6.68 -2.47
N GLU A 67 1.22 -6.30 -1.25
CA GLU A 67 1.90 -7.22 -0.32
C GLU A 67 1.09 -8.48 -0.05
N GLN A 68 -0.23 -8.35 0.15
CA GLN A 68 -1.15 -9.48 0.33
C GLN A 68 -1.26 -10.35 -0.93
N GLY A 69 -1.28 -9.73 -2.11
CA GLY A 69 -1.25 -10.47 -3.37
C GLY A 69 0.05 -11.25 -3.54
N ILE A 70 1.19 -10.70 -3.10
CA ILE A 70 2.48 -11.42 -3.13
C ILE A 70 2.43 -12.62 -2.17
N ASP A 71 1.86 -12.46 -0.98
CA ASP A 71 1.67 -13.59 -0.04
C ASP A 71 0.79 -14.70 -0.64
N GLU A 72 -0.17 -14.34 -1.51
CA GLU A 72 -0.95 -15.33 -2.25
C GLU A 72 -0.13 -16.04 -3.34
N VAL A 73 0.70 -15.30 -4.10
CA VAL A 73 1.66 -15.92 -5.06
C VAL A 73 2.60 -16.89 -4.36
N GLU A 74 3.16 -16.51 -3.21
CA GLU A 74 4.04 -17.38 -2.41
C GLU A 74 3.32 -18.66 -1.96
N ARG A 75 2.06 -18.55 -1.53
CA ARG A 75 1.23 -19.72 -1.20
C ARG A 75 0.96 -20.63 -2.40
N TYR A 76 0.79 -20.09 -3.61
CA TYR A 76 0.69 -20.92 -4.81
C TYR A 76 2.01 -21.66 -5.07
N ILE A 77 3.15 -20.99 -4.95
CA ILE A 77 4.49 -21.59 -5.14
C ILE A 77 4.72 -22.75 -4.15
N GLU A 78 4.37 -22.57 -2.88
CA GLU A 78 4.47 -23.62 -1.85
C GLU A 78 3.59 -24.84 -2.18
N GLN A 79 2.34 -24.60 -2.63
CA GLN A 79 1.44 -25.69 -3.04
C GLN A 79 1.97 -26.44 -4.25
N ILE A 80 2.48 -25.72 -5.26
CA ILE A 80 3.12 -26.29 -6.45
C ILE A 80 4.30 -27.18 -6.04
N GLN A 81 5.17 -26.69 -5.15
CA GLN A 81 6.31 -27.47 -4.65
C GLN A 81 5.84 -28.77 -3.97
N GLY A 82 4.77 -28.72 -3.18
CA GLY A 82 4.16 -29.89 -2.58
C GLY A 82 3.65 -30.91 -3.61
N LEU A 83 3.02 -30.43 -4.69
CA LEU A 83 2.55 -31.28 -5.79
C LEU A 83 3.70 -31.90 -6.58
N TYR A 84 4.77 -31.15 -6.85
CA TYR A 84 5.97 -31.66 -7.51
C TYR A 84 6.64 -32.79 -6.72
N ARG A 85 6.77 -32.64 -5.40
CA ARG A 85 7.28 -33.73 -4.54
C ARG A 85 6.41 -34.98 -4.60
N ARG A 86 5.08 -34.82 -4.67
CA ARG A 86 4.15 -35.95 -4.84
C ARG A 86 4.30 -36.59 -6.21
N LEU A 87 4.47 -35.81 -7.28
CA LEU A 87 4.68 -36.34 -8.63
C LEU A 87 5.96 -37.17 -8.75
N LEU A 88 7.00 -36.84 -7.99
CA LEU A 88 8.25 -37.60 -7.97
C LEU A 88 8.15 -38.93 -7.21
N THR A 89 7.12 -39.11 -6.37
CA THR A 89 6.97 -40.27 -5.46
C THR A 89 5.80 -41.18 -5.79
N ASP A 90 4.77 -40.68 -6.47
CA ASP A 90 3.62 -41.49 -6.89
C ASP A 90 4.00 -42.44 -8.03
N ALA A 91 3.40 -43.64 -8.03
CA ALA A 91 3.60 -44.66 -9.04
C ALA A 91 2.34 -44.94 -9.88
N ASP A 92 1.19 -44.34 -9.52
CA ASP A 92 -0.07 -44.49 -10.24
C ASP A 92 -0.21 -43.44 -11.36
N PRO A 93 -0.21 -43.84 -12.65
CA PRO A 93 -0.27 -42.92 -13.78
C PRO A 93 -1.53 -42.02 -13.79
N THR A 94 -2.65 -42.50 -13.23
CA THR A 94 -3.91 -41.73 -13.21
C THR A 94 -3.80 -40.57 -12.22
N ARG A 95 -3.18 -40.82 -11.07
CA ARG A 95 -2.96 -39.80 -10.04
C ARG A 95 -1.89 -38.80 -10.45
N GLU A 96 -0.82 -39.27 -11.09
CA GLU A 96 0.21 -38.39 -11.64
C GLU A 96 -0.38 -37.34 -12.58
N ASN A 97 -1.27 -37.74 -13.49
CA ASN A 97 -1.91 -36.81 -14.42
C ASN A 97 -2.80 -35.77 -13.71
N ALA A 98 -3.53 -36.19 -12.67
CA ALA A 98 -4.35 -35.27 -11.88
C ALA A 98 -3.49 -34.26 -11.10
N ILE A 99 -2.41 -34.73 -10.46
CA ILE A 99 -1.45 -33.89 -9.72
C ILE A 99 -0.78 -32.90 -10.68
N ARG A 100 -0.36 -33.35 -11.86
CA ARG A 100 0.24 -32.50 -12.90
C ARG A 100 -0.72 -31.41 -13.34
N SER A 101 -1.96 -31.77 -13.69
CA SER A 101 -2.97 -30.79 -14.10
C SER A 101 -3.26 -29.77 -12.99
N GLN A 102 -3.23 -30.18 -11.72
CA GLN A 102 -3.40 -29.28 -10.60
C GLN A 102 -2.22 -28.31 -10.46
N ALA A 103 -0.98 -28.81 -10.53
CA ALA A 103 0.23 -28.00 -10.47
C ALA A 103 0.26 -26.96 -11.61
N ASP A 104 -0.17 -27.38 -12.80
CA ASP A 104 -0.26 -26.53 -13.98
C ASP A 104 -1.27 -25.39 -13.82
N GLY A 105 -2.44 -25.68 -13.23
CA GLY A 105 -3.45 -24.67 -12.92
C GLY A 105 -2.92 -23.64 -11.93
N LEU A 106 -2.33 -24.09 -10.82
CA LEU A 106 -1.74 -23.22 -9.81
C LEU A 106 -0.59 -22.38 -10.38
N ALA A 107 0.25 -22.95 -11.24
CA ALA A 107 1.32 -22.24 -11.90
C ALA A 107 0.78 -21.12 -12.81
N SER A 108 -0.26 -21.40 -13.59
CA SER A 108 -0.93 -20.38 -14.42
C SER A 108 -1.54 -19.25 -13.57
N ASP A 109 -2.20 -19.61 -12.46
CA ASP A 109 -2.81 -18.65 -11.54
C ASP A 109 -1.75 -17.78 -10.86
N ALA A 110 -0.65 -18.36 -10.40
CA ALA A 110 0.48 -17.64 -9.82
C ALA A 110 1.09 -16.65 -10.82
N LYS A 111 1.33 -17.06 -12.08
CA LYS A 111 1.86 -16.18 -13.13
C LYS A 111 0.92 -15.02 -13.43
N ARG A 112 -0.39 -15.29 -13.57
CA ARG A 112 -1.40 -14.27 -13.84
C ARG A 112 -1.51 -13.25 -12.71
N LEU A 113 -1.54 -13.72 -11.46
CA LEU A 113 -1.56 -12.85 -10.30
C LEU A 113 -0.29 -12.01 -10.22
N TYR A 114 0.88 -12.62 -10.42
CA TYR A 114 2.15 -11.90 -10.43
C TYR A 114 2.17 -10.76 -11.48
N GLN A 115 1.75 -11.03 -12.72
CA GLN A 115 1.67 -10.00 -13.76
C GLN A 115 0.73 -8.86 -13.38
N ASN A 116 -0.41 -9.15 -12.75
CA ASN A 116 -1.32 -8.12 -12.24
C ASN A 116 -0.63 -7.25 -11.17
N LEU A 117 0.09 -7.86 -10.24
CA LEU A 117 0.81 -7.14 -9.17
C LEU A 117 1.92 -6.23 -9.74
N VAL A 118 2.65 -6.70 -10.77
CA VAL A 118 3.64 -5.88 -11.48
C VAL A 118 2.99 -4.65 -12.14
N GLN A 119 1.84 -4.83 -12.81
CA GLN A 119 1.09 -3.70 -13.40
C GLN A 119 0.59 -2.72 -12.34
N ARG A 120 0.11 -3.22 -11.20
CA ARG A 120 -0.32 -2.37 -10.07
C ARG A 120 0.85 -1.59 -9.47
N LEU A 121 2.00 -2.23 -9.27
CA LEU A 121 3.22 -1.57 -8.77
C LEU A 121 3.67 -0.46 -9.74
N LYS A 122 3.61 -0.73 -11.05
CA LYS A 122 3.90 0.28 -12.08
C LYS A 122 2.96 1.48 -11.98
N GLY A 123 1.66 1.25 -11.79
CA GLY A 123 0.67 2.31 -11.58
C GLY A 123 0.95 3.16 -10.33
N ILE A 124 1.30 2.53 -9.21
CA ILE A 124 1.67 3.23 -7.98
C ILE A 124 2.87 4.15 -8.21
N LYS A 125 3.91 3.63 -8.88
CA LYS A 125 5.12 4.40 -9.19
C LYS A 125 4.84 5.64 -10.05
N GLN A 126 3.81 5.60 -10.90
CA GLN A 126 3.38 6.72 -11.75
C GLN A 126 2.44 7.73 -11.04
N THR A 127 2.00 7.44 -9.82
CA THR A 127 1.08 8.31 -9.07
C THR A 127 1.82 9.50 -8.44
N PRO A 128 1.28 10.74 -8.49
CA PRO A 128 1.85 11.89 -7.80
C PRO A 128 2.02 11.61 -6.29
N GLY A 129 3.19 11.94 -5.72
CA GLY A 129 3.51 11.65 -4.32
C GLY A 129 4.17 10.28 -4.07
N SER A 130 4.42 9.48 -5.10
CA SER A 130 5.18 8.21 -5.01
C SER A 130 6.64 8.41 -4.58
N GLY A 131 7.24 9.55 -4.93
CA GLY A 131 8.61 9.94 -4.55
C GLY A 131 8.77 10.50 -3.13
N GLU A 132 7.68 10.68 -2.37
CA GLU A 132 7.78 11.10 -0.98
C GLU A 132 8.46 10.01 -0.13
N SER A 133 9.33 10.41 0.81
CA SER A 133 10.21 9.48 1.57
C SER A 133 9.48 8.31 2.25
N ILE A 134 8.25 8.51 2.74
CA ILE A 134 7.46 7.45 3.39
C ILE A 134 6.92 6.45 2.36
N ASN A 135 6.44 6.94 1.21
CA ASN A 135 5.86 6.11 0.16
C ASN A 135 6.95 5.36 -0.60
N SER A 136 8.09 6.00 -0.88
CA SER A 136 9.20 5.39 -1.61
C SER A 136 9.82 4.20 -0.86
N ALA A 137 9.92 4.28 0.47
CA ALA A 137 10.39 3.16 1.30
C ALA A 137 9.46 1.94 1.20
N GLN A 138 8.14 2.16 1.26
CA GLN A 138 7.15 1.09 1.20
C GLN A 138 7.04 0.50 -0.22
N ILE A 139 7.06 1.34 -1.26
CA ILE A 139 7.12 0.90 -2.67
C ILE A 139 8.36 0.03 -2.91
N GLY A 140 9.54 0.46 -2.43
CA GLY A 140 10.78 -0.30 -2.56
C GLY A 140 10.75 -1.63 -1.80
N ARG A 141 10.04 -1.72 -0.67
CA ARG A 141 9.82 -2.99 0.03
C ARG A 141 8.97 -3.96 -0.79
N VAL A 142 7.85 -3.48 -1.32
CA VAL A 142 6.95 -4.27 -2.19
C VAL A 142 7.69 -4.78 -3.43
N GLU A 143 8.50 -3.92 -4.05
CA GLU A 143 9.33 -4.26 -5.20
C GLU A 143 10.31 -5.41 -4.88
N ARG A 144 11.08 -5.29 -3.79
CA ARG A 144 12.01 -6.35 -3.36
C ARG A 144 11.27 -7.66 -3.07
N LYS A 145 10.07 -7.58 -2.50
CA LYS A 145 9.25 -8.77 -2.22
C LYS A 145 8.76 -9.44 -3.51
N LEU A 146 8.33 -8.66 -4.52
CA LEU A 146 7.99 -9.20 -5.84
C LEU A 146 9.19 -9.88 -6.50
N LYS A 147 10.37 -9.25 -6.48
CA LYS A 147 11.62 -9.86 -6.98
C LYS A 147 11.92 -11.19 -6.28
N SER A 148 11.80 -11.22 -4.95
CA SER A 148 12.00 -12.45 -4.17
C SER A 148 11.01 -13.55 -4.57
N ALA A 149 9.72 -13.22 -4.75
CA ALA A 149 8.69 -14.19 -5.10
C ALA A 149 8.94 -14.81 -6.48
N ILE A 150 9.29 -14.01 -7.50
CA ILE A 150 9.58 -14.55 -8.85
C ILE A 150 10.88 -15.36 -8.87
N THR A 151 11.91 -14.94 -8.15
CA THR A 151 13.16 -15.70 -8.02
C THR A 151 12.91 -17.04 -7.31
N ASN A 152 12.10 -17.05 -6.26
CA ASN A 152 11.70 -18.29 -5.59
C ASN A 152 10.91 -19.21 -6.54
N PHE A 153 9.98 -18.67 -7.31
CA PHE A 153 9.23 -19.47 -8.29
C PHE A 153 10.16 -20.10 -9.34
N HIS A 154 11.09 -19.30 -9.87
CA HIS A 154 12.11 -19.77 -10.81
C HIS A 154 12.97 -20.89 -10.19
N ALA A 155 13.38 -20.75 -8.93
CA ALA A 155 14.14 -21.79 -8.22
C ALA A 155 13.34 -23.09 -8.09
N VAL A 156 12.06 -23.02 -7.67
CA VAL A 156 11.18 -24.20 -7.56
C VAL A 156 11.02 -24.92 -8.90
N GLN A 157 10.83 -24.17 -10.00
CA GLN A 157 10.76 -24.74 -11.35
C GLN A 157 12.08 -25.39 -11.79
N SER A 158 13.20 -24.71 -11.55
CA SER A 158 14.54 -25.21 -11.90
C SER A 158 14.89 -26.49 -11.14
N ASP A 159 14.58 -26.55 -9.85
CA ASP A 159 14.84 -27.73 -9.03
C ASP A 159 13.96 -28.91 -9.45
N PHE A 160 12.69 -28.66 -9.74
CA PHE A 160 11.80 -29.70 -10.24
C PHE A 160 12.26 -30.26 -11.60
N ARG A 161 12.74 -29.41 -12.51
CA ARG A 161 13.38 -29.86 -13.76
C ARG A 161 14.55 -30.81 -13.49
N LYS A 162 15.47 -30.44 -12.58
CA LYS A 162 16.63 -31.28 -12.24
C LYS A 162 16.21 -32.62 -11.65
N ASP A 163 15.17 -32.63 -10.82
CA ASP A 163 14.64 -33.86 -10.23
C ASP A 163 14.04 -34.79 -11.29
N LEU A 164 13.33 -34.23 -12.28
CA LEU A 164 12.83 -34.98 -13.44
C LEU A 164 13.96 -35.54 -14.30
N GLU A 165 14.98 -34.74 -14.62
CA GLU A 165 16.17 -35.18 -15.35
C GLU A 165 16.87 -36.34 -14.61
N ALA A 166 17.02 -36.24 -13.29
CA ALA A 166 17.60 -37.29 -12.46
C ALA A 166 16.72 -38.56 -12.44
N GLN A 167 15.40 -38.42 -12.42
CA GLN A 167 14.47 -39.56 -12.51
C GLN A 167 14.60 -40.25 -13.87
N MET A 168 14.62 -39.50 -14.97
CA MET A 168 14.81 -40.05 -16.32
C MET A 168 16.16 -40.77 -16.45
N ALA A 169 17.23 -40.20 -15.91
CA ALA A 169 18.55 -40.81 -15.90
C ALA A 169 18.56 -42.16 -15.15
N ARG A 170 17.84 -42.27 -14.02
CA ARG A 170 17.67 -43.54 -13.30
C ARG A 170 16.91 -44.57 -14.14
N GLN A 171 15.79 -44.17 -14.74
CA GLN A 171 14.98 -45.07 -15.58
C GLN A 171 15.72 -45.55 -16.83
N TYR A 172 16.55 -44.69 -17.42
CA TYR A 172 17.41 -45.05 -18.54
C TYR A 172 18.41 -46.15 -18.13
N ARG A 173 19.12 -45.98 -17.00
CA ARG A 173 20.10 -46.95 -16.49
C ARG A 173 19.48 -48.29 -16.09
N ILE A 174 18.19 -48.34 -15.73
CA ILE A 174 17.50 -49.62 -15.48
C ILE A 174 17.41 -50.47 -16.75
N VAL A 175 17.24 -49.84 -17.92
CA VAL A 175 17.14 -50.57 -19.19
C VAL A 175 18.50 -50.79 -19.85
N ARG A 176 19.41 -49.81 -19.72
CA ARG A 176 20.78 -49.87 -20.23
C ARG A 176 21.78 -49.65 -19.09
N PRO A 177 22.08 -50.69 -18.29
CA PRO A 177 22.93 -50.57 -17.10
C PRO A 177 24.41 -50.32 -17.43
N ASP A 178 24.83 -50.60 -18.66
CA ASP A 178 26.17 -50.40 -19.22
C ASP A 178 26.39 -49.00 -19.82
N ALA A 179 25.38 -48.13 -19.81
CA ALA A 179 25.48 -46.79 -20.38
C ALA A 179 26.43 -45.89 -19.60
N THR A 180 27.25 -45.10 -20.31
CA THR A 180 28.11 -44.09 -19.68
C THR A 180 27.32 -42.90 -19.19
N ASP A 181 27.89 -42.12 -18.27
CA ASP A 181 27.24 -40.92 -17.75
C ASP A 181 26.97 -39.88 -18.85
N GLU A 182 27.87 -39.77 -19.83
CA GLU A 182 27.70 -38.93 -21.01
C GLU A 182 26.52 -39.39 -21.88
N GLU A 183 26.41 -40.71 -22.16
CA GLU A 183 25.29 -41.27 -22.94
C GLU A 183 23.95 -41.03 -22.24
N VAL A 184 23.90 -41.20 -20.91
CA VAL A 184 22.68 -40.95 -20.13
C VAL A 184 22.29 -39.48 -20.16
N LYS A 185 23.26 -38.57 -20.00
CA LYS A 185 23.02 -37.13 -20.04
C LYS A 185 22.51 -36.69 -21.41
N GLU A 186 23.14 -37.17 -22.48
CA GLU A 186 22.74 -36.86 -23.86
C GLU A 186 21.32 -37.36 -24.15
N ALA A 187 20.98 -38.57 -23.71
CA ALA A 187 19.65 -39.14 -23.87
C ALA A 187 18.54 -38.42 -23.08
N VAL A 188 18.87 -37.77 -21.96
CA VAL A 188 17.91 -37.02 -21.14
C VAL A 188 17.75 -35.58 -21.65
N GLN A 189 18.83 -34.96 -22.13
CA GLN A 189 18.87 -33.54 -22.50
C GLN A 189 18.50 -33.26 -23.96
N ASP A 190 18.73 -34.21 -24.88
CA ASP A 190 18.52 -33.97 -26.31
C ASP A 190 17.19 -34.59 -26.82
N PRO A 191 16.20 -33.77 -27.25
CA PRO A 191 14.96 -34.24 -27.86
C PRO A 191 15.19 -35.08 -29.13
N SER A 192 16.24 -34.76 -29.90
CA SER A 192 16.53 -35.40 -31.18
C SER A 192 17.09 -36.81 -31.01
N GLN A 193 17.66 -37.12 -29.85
CA GLN A 193 18.22 -38.43 -29.52
C GLN A 193 17.19 -39.40 -28.93
N GLN A 194 15.91 -39.02 -28.87
CA GLN A 194 14.83 -39.96 -28.56
C GLN A 194 14.76 -41.14 -29.55
N GLN A 195 15.20 -40.93 -30.80
CA GLN A 195 15.36 -42.02 -31.77
C GLN A 195 16.46 -43.00 -31.35
N ILE A 196 17.59 -42.50 -30.89
CA ILE A 196 18.71 -43.31 -30.35
C ILE A 196 18.23 -44.11 -29.14
N PHE A 197 17.38 -43.52 -28.29
CA PHE A 197 16.75 -44.26 -27.20
C PHE A 197 15.89 -45.41 -27.72
N SER A 198 14.98 -45.16 -28.66
CA SER A 198 14.15 -46.23 -29.23
C SER A 198 14.98 -47.33 -29.90
N GLN A 199 16.14 -47.00 -30.46
CA GLN A 199 17.01 -47.94 -31.16
C GLN A 199 17.90 -48.75 -30.21
N ALA A 200 18.44 -48.13 -29.16
CA ALA A 200 19.16 -48.82 -28.08
C ALA A 200 18.24 -49.79 -27.33
N LEU A 201 16.99 -49.37 -27.10
CA LEU A 201 15.96 -50.19 -26.48
C LEU A 201 15.54 -51.40 -27.33
N MET A 202 15.51 -51.26 -28.66
CA MET A 202 15.22 -52.35 -29.60
C MET A 202 16.30 -53.44 -29.65
N GLN A 203 17.53 -53.11 -29.28
CA GLN A 203 18.65 -54.05 -29.19
C GLN A 203 18.69 -54.83 -27.87
N SER A 204 17.94 -54.39 -26.86
CA SER A 204 17.82 -55.11 -25.59
C SER A 204 16.84 -56.29 -25.70
N ASP A 205 17.16 -57.42 -25.06
CA ASP A 205 16.28 -58.61 -25.00
C ASP A 205 14.93 -58.36 -24.27
N ARG A 206 14.75 -57.16 -23.68
CA ARG A 206 13.57 -56.77 -22.88
C ARG A 206 12.61 -55.85 -23.65
N ARG A 207 12.21 -56.26 -24.86
CA ARG A 207 11.36 -55.45 -25.77
C ARG A 207 10.09 -54.86 -25.13
N GLY A 208 9.43 -55.57 -24.22
CA GLY A 208 8.22 -55.09 -23.54
C GLY A 208 8.47 -53.98 -22.50
N ASP A 209 9.59 -54.06 -21.78
CA ASP A 209 10.01 -53.03 -20.82
C ASP A 209 10.54 -51.80 -21.57
N ALA A 210 11.26 -52.04 -22.65
CA ALA A 210 11.77 -51.00 -23.54
C ALA A 210 10.68 -50.04 -24.06
N GLN A 211 9.55 -50.57 -24.54
CA GLN A 211 8.46 -49.73 -25.03
C GLN A 211 7.84 -48.86 -23.92
N LYS A 212 7.68 -49.39 -22.71
CA LYS A 212 7.13 -48.66 -21.56
C LYS A 212 8.05 -47.54 -21.11
N VAL A 213 9.37 -47.81 -21.04
CA VAL A 213 10.35 -46.79 -20.67
C VAL A 213 10.47 -45.72 -21.77
N SER A 214 10.37 -46.10 -23.06
CA SER A 214 10.29 -45.14 -24.18
C SER A 214 9.14 -44.15 -24.03
N GLN A 215 7.93 -44.63 -23.71
CA GLN A 215 6.78 -43.75 -23.51
C GLN A 215 6.92 -42.86 -22.28
N MET A 216 7.44 -43.41 -21.18
CA MET A 216 7.70 -42.65 -19.95
C MET A 216 8.71 -41.52 -20.19
N VAL A 217 9.83 -41.81 -20.86
CA VAL A 217 10.87 -40.82 -21.18
C VAL A 217 10.31 -39.71 -22.07
N ARG A 218 9.50 -40.05 -23.08
CA ARG A 218 8.83 -39.04 -23.92
C ARG A 218 7.92 -38.13 -23.10
N ALA A 219 7.05 -38.70 -22.27
CA ALA A 219 6.14 -37.92 -21.44
C ALA A 219 6.87 -36.98 -20.46
N ARG A 220 7.99 -37.44 -19.87
CA ARG A 220 8.85 -36.63 -18.99
C ARG A 220 9.60 -35.55 -19.77
N HIS A 221 9.99 -35.82 -21.00
CA HIS A 221 10.64 -34.83 -21.85
C HIS A 221 9.68 -33.69 -22.23
N ASP A 222 8.44 -34.00 -22.60
CA ASP A 222 7.42 -32.98 -22.88
C ASP A 222 7.17 -32.08 -21.64
N GLU A 223 7.26 -32.69 -20.45
CA GLU A 223 7.19 -31.98 -19.16
C GLU A 223 8.38 -31.04 -18.94
N ILE A 224 9.61 -31.46 -19.28
CA ILE A 224 10.80 -30.59 -19.24
C ILE A 224 10.65 -29.41 -20.19
N LEU A 225 10.22 -29.63 -21.45
CA LEU A 225 10.01 -28.56 -22.43
C LEU A 225 8.97 -27.54 -21.98
N LYS A 226 7.97 -27.98 -21.20
CA LYS A 226 7.02 -27.08 -20.58
C LYS A 226 7.67 -26.23 -19.49
N ILE A 227 8.42 -26.85 -18.58
CA ILE A 227 9.14 -26.13 -17.52
C ILE A 227 10.13 -25.13 -18.12
N GLU A 228 10.82 -25.47 -19.22
CA GLU A 228 11.70 -24.53 -19.91
C GLU A 228 10.96 -23.30 -20.45
N ARG A 229 9.78 -23.48 -21.02
CA ARG A 229 8.92 -22.35 -21.43
C ARG A 229 8.49 -21.51 -20.24
N ASP A 230 8.12 -22.15 -19.14
CA ASP A 230 7.75 -21.45 -17.91
C ASP A 230 8.95 -20.66 -17.33
N LEU A 231 10.16 -21.23 -17.32
CA LEU A 231 11.38 -20.54 -16.88
C LEU A 231 11.71 -19.31 -17.74
N LEU A 232 11.51 -19.40 -19.06
CA LEU A 232 11.66 -18.25 -19.96
C LEU A 232 10.62 -17.16 -19.66
N GLU A 233 9.36 -17.54 -19.43
CA GLU A 233 8.31 -16.60 -19.07
C GLU A 233 8.60 -15.92 -17.71
N LEU A 234 9.03 -16.68 -16.71
CA LEU A 234 9.44 -16.14 -15.40
C LEU A 234 10.62 -15.17 -15.54
N SER A 235 11.60 -15.50 -16.40
CA SER A 235 12.75 -14.63 -16.69
C SER A 235 12.32 -13.33 -17.35
N GLN A 236 11.39 -13.38 -18.31
CA GLN A 236 10.82 -12.19 -18.92
C GLN A 236 10.10 -11.32 -17.88
N MET A 237 9.28 -11.92 -17.02
CA MET A 237 8.59 -11.21 -15.95
C MET A 237 9.53 -10.58 -14.92
N PHE A 238 10.69 -11.20 -14.67
CA PHE A 238 11.76 -10.61 -13.85
C PHE A 238 12.37 -9.37 -14.54
N GLN A 239 12.69 -9.47 -15.84
CA GLN A 239 13.22 -8.34 -16.62
C GLN A 239 12.22 -7.19 -16.73
N ASP A 240 10.93 -7.49 -16.91
CA ASP A 240 9.86 -6.49 -16.95
C ASP A 240 9.76 -5.73 -15.62
N LEU A 241 9.91 -6.43 -14.50
CA LEU A 241 9.97 -5.81 -13.18
C LEU A 241 11.21 -4.93 -13.04
N ASP A 242 12.40 -5.39 -13.43
CA ASP A 242 13.64 -4.62 -13.38
C ASP A 242 13.60 -3.35 -14.25
N ALA A 243 12.96 -3.41 -15.42
CA ALA A 243 12.76 -2.24 -16.26
C ALA A 243 11.91 -1.14 -15.58
N ILE A 244 10.95 -1.53 -14.73
CA ILE A 244 10.16 -0.60 -13.90
C ILE A 244 11.01 0.04 -12.78
N VAL A 245 12.15 -0.54 -12.42
CA VAL A 245 13.06 -0.03 -11.37
C VAL A 245 13.99 1.04 -11.92
N ILE A 246 14.57 0.82 -13.09
CA ILE A 246 15.59 1.70 -13.69
C ILE A 246 15.03 3.11 -14.00
N GLN A 247 13.74 3.22 -14.30
CA GLN A 247 13.12 4.49 -14.67
C GLN A 247 13.08 5.57 -13.55
N GLN A 248 13.42 5.24 -12.29
CA GLN A 248 13.30 6.18 -11.16
C GLN A 248 14.61 6.54 -10.44
N GLU A 249 15.74 5.89 -10.72
CA GLU A 249 17.02 6.34 -10.14
C GLU A 249 17.52 7.66 -10.75
N ALA A 250 16.98 8.09 -11.90
CA ALA A 250 17.39 9.32 -12.60
C ALA A 250 16.54 10.58 -12.32
N ALA A 251 15.57 10.54 -11.39
CA ALA A 251 14.70 11.68 -11.12
C ALA A 251 14.42 11.89 -9.62
N VAL A 252 15.48 12.02 -8.82
CA VAL A 252 15.41 12.55 -7.44
C VAL A 252 15.80 14.04 -7.40
N GLU A 253 15.86 14.72 -8.55
CA GLU A 253 16.27 16.14 -8.65
C GLU A 253 15.13 17.06 -9.11
N ARG A 254 13.92 16.90 -8.55
CA ARG A 254 12.82 17.88 -8.75
C ARG A 254 12.01 18.13 -7.49
N ILE A 255 12.70 18.39 -6.38
CA ILE A 255 12.11 19.02 -5.18
C ILE A 255 12.48 20.52 -5.08
N ASP A 256 13.16 21.09 -6.09
CA ASP A 256 13.51 22.52 -6.06
C ASP A 256 12.37 23.47 -6.46
N ASP A 257 11.39 23.06 -7.28
CA ASP A 257 10.34 23.98 -7.73
C ASP A 257 9.18 24.20 -6.72
N GLN A 258 8.95 23.25 -5.80
CA GLN A 258 7.94 23.43 -4.74
C GLN A 258 8.52 23.93 -3.42
N THR A 259 9.84 23.88 -3.24
CA THR A 259 10.51 24.45 -2.06
C THR A 259 10.68 25.97 -2.19
N GLU A 260 10.79 26.51 -3.42
CA GLU A 260 10.86 27.97 -3.63
C GLU A 260 9.56 28.68 -3.20
N GLN A 261 8.40 28.02 -3.27
CA GLN A 261 7.15 28.56 -2.74
C GLN A 261 7.04 28.45 -1.22
N ILE A 262 7.65 27.42 -0.60
CA ILE A 262 7.71 27.28 0.86
C ILE A 262 8.71 28.29 1.46
N HIS A 263 9.82 28.56 0.78
CA HIS A 263 10.79 29.57 1.23
C HIS A 263 10.24 31.00 1.08
N ASN A 264 9.44 31.28 0.04
CA ASN A 264 8.78 32.57 -0.11
C ASN A 264 7.62 32.80 0.89
N ASN A 265 6.96 31.74 1.35
CA ASN A 265 5.92 31.84 2.39
C ASN A 265 6.50 31.93 3.81
N ILE A 266 7.69 31.37 4.09
CA ILE A 266 8.38 31.56 5.37
C ILE A 266 9.00 32.97 5.47
N THR A 267 9.48 33.53 4.35
CA THR A 267 10.06 34.88 4.36
C THR A 267 8.99 35.97 4.52
N LYS A 268 7.76 35.76 4.02
CA LYS A 268 6.61 36.66 4.27
C LYS A 268 5.91 36.41 5.61
N GLY A 269 5.95 35.18 6.14
CA GLY A 269 5.44 34.87 7.48
C GLY A 269 6.25 35.49 8.63
N ASN A 270 7.53 35.80 8.40
CA ASN A 270 8.39 36.40 9.43
C ASN A 270 8.34 37.94 9.47
N GLU A 271 7.79 38.61 8.45
CA GLU A 271 7.50 40.06 8.52
C GLU A 271 6.23 40.37 9.31
N GLU A 272 5.27 39.43 9.42
CA GLU A 272 4.07 39.64 10.24
C GLU A 272 4.24 39.26 11.73
N ILE A 273 5.29 38.52 12.09
CA ILE A 273 5.62 38.23 13.51
C ILE A 273 6.58 39.28 14.12
N GLY A 274 7.23 40.11 13.30
CA GLY A 274 8.01 41.28 13.77
C GLY A 274 7.14 42.50 14.18
N GLY A 275 5.89 42.56 13.74
CA GLY A 275 4.98 43.69 13.96
C GLY A 275 4.15 43.67 15.24
N ALA A 276 3.94 42.49 15.83
CA ALA A 276 2.99 42.32 16.94
C ALA A 276 3.55 42.83 18.30
N ILE A 277 4.86 42.74 18.54
CA ILE A 277 5.46 43.16 19.82
C ILE A 277 5.72 44.69 19.86
N LYS A 278 5.85 45.36 18.71
CA LYS A 278 6.02 46.84 18.67
C LYS A 278 4.71 47.61 18.90
N LYS A 279 3.53 47.03 18.61
CA LYS A 279 2.22 47.67 18.89
C LYS A 279 1.76 47.57 20.35
N ALA A 280 2.29 46.64 21.14
CA ALA A 280 1.99 46.56 22.58
C ALA A 280 2.75 47.62 23.40
N ARG A 281 4.04 47.87 23.08
CA ARG A 281 4.89 48.83 23.83
C ARG A 281 4.59 50.30 23.55
N ALA A 282 3.96 50.61 22.40
CA ALA A 282 3.56 51.97 22.04
C ALA A 282 2.34 52.50 22.83
N ARG A 283 1.53 51.62 23.41
CA ARG A 283 0.32 52.01 24.16
C ARG A 283 0.63 52.67 25.50
N ASN A 284 1.73 52.27 26.14
CA ASN A 284 2.12 52.82 27.44
C ASN A 284 2.88 54.15 27.32
N LYS A 285 3.58 54.41 26.20
CA LYS A 285 4.29 55.69 25.98
C LYS A 285 3.34 56.87 25.74
N LYS A 286 2.17 56.62 25.13
CA LYS A 286 1.16 57.67 24.86
C LYS A 286 0.52 58.23 26.14
N LYS A 287 0.40 57.41 27.21
CA LYS A 287 -0.11 57.86 28.52
C LYS A 287 0.83 58.87 29.19
N TRP A 288 2.15 58.68 29.07
CA TRP A 288 3.15 59.59 29.64
C TRP A 288 3.27 60.90 28.85
N ILE A 289 3.12 60.86 27.51
CA ILE A 289 3.08 62.07 26.69
C ILE A 289 1.83 62.90 27.00
N CYS A 290 0.66 62.26 27.14
CA CYS A 290 -0.57 62.95 27.53
C CYS A 290 -0.46 63.58 28.93
N LEU A 291 0.13 62.87 29.90
CA LEU A 291 0.38 63.42 31.24
C LEU A 291 1.33 64.64 31.20
N GLY A 292 2.40 64.58 30.39
CA GLY A 292 3.31 65.72 30.21
C GLY A 292 2.62 66.97 29.62
N ILE A 293 1.72 66.80 28.65
CA ILE A 293 0.95 67.90 28.07
C ILE A 293 0.00 68.53 29.11
N VAL A 294 -0.66 67.71 29.94
CA VAL A 294 -1.56 68.20 30.99
C VAL A 294 -0.80 69.03 32.04
N VAL A 295 0.39 68.58 32.46
CA VAL A 295 1.23 69.34 33.41
C VAL A 295 1.69 70.67 32.82
N LEU A 296 2.04 70.71 31.53
CA LEU A 296 2.43 71.94 30.84
C LEU A 296 1.28 72.95 30.79
N ILE A 297 0.05 72.50 30.46
CA ILE A 297 -1.14 73.36 30.45
C ILE A 297 -1.40 73.97 31.83
N ILE A 298 -1.25 73.19 32.91
CA ILE A 298 -1.42 73.70 34.28
C ILE A 298 -0.38 74.77 34.61
N LEU A 299 0.89 74.59 34.22
CA LEU A 299 1.94 75.60 34.43
C LEU A 299 1.64 76.91 33.70
N VAL A 300 1.15 76.84 32.45
CA VAL A 300 0.76 78.02 31.68
C VAL A 300 -0.41 78.74 32.34
N LEU A 301 -1.39 78.01 32.87
CA LEU A 301 -2.51 78.62 33.60
C LEU A 301 -2.04 79.30 34.89
N VAL A 302 -1.14 78.69 35.67
CA VAL A 302 -0.59 79.31 36.89
C VAL A 302 0.19 80.59 36.55
N LEU A 303 1.01 80.58 35.49
CA LEU A 303 1.70 81.78 35.03
C LEU A 303 0.73 82.84 34.53
N PHE A 304 -0.30 82.45 33.79
CA PHE A 304 -1.34 83.36 33.33
C PHE A 304 -2.09 83.99 34.52
N PHE A 305 -2.47 83.19 35.53
CA PHE A 305 -3.11 83.70 36.74
C PHE A 305 -2.17 84.58 37.57
N ALA A 306 -0.88 84.24 37.69
CA ALA A 306 0.09 85.06 38.40
C ALA A 306 0.33 86.41 37.69
N ILE A 307 0.39 86.42 36.35
CA ILE A 307 0.51 87.64 35.55
C ILE A 307 -0.79 88.44 35.60
N TYR A 308 -1.95 87.78 35.54
CA TYR A 308 -3.26 88.43 35.68
C TYR A 308 -3.42 89.08 37.05
N PHE A 309 -2.99 88.42 38.13
CA PHE A 309 -3.04 88.98 39.49
C PHE A 309 -2.01 90.09 39.73
N THR A 310 -0.91 90.11 38.96
CA THR A 310 0.11 91.18 39.04
C THR A 310 -0.14 92.33 38.05
N VAL A 311 -0.94 92.12 37.00
CA VAL A 311 -1.23 93.09 35.95
C VAL A 311 -2.75 93.21 35.71
N GLY A 312 -3.48 93.62 36.76
CA GLY A 312 -4.62 94.53 36.67
C GLY A 312 -6.02 93.98 37.07
N PRO A 313 -6.99 94.86 37.44
CA PRO A 313 -6.95 96.31 37.67
C PRO A 313 -7.18 96.71 39.14
N GLY A 314 -6.81 97.96 39.45
CA GLY A 314 -6.82 98.54 40.79
C GLY A 314 -8.19 98.83 41.42
N GLY A 315 -8.15 99.36 42.65
CA GLY A 315 -9.36 99.81 43.35
C GLY A 315 -9.06 100.32 44.74
N SER A 316 -9.05 101.64 44.86
CA SER A 316 -8.81 102.49 46.02
C SER A 316 -9.79 102.30 47.20
N LYS A 317 -9.28 102.60 48.41
CA LYS A 317 -9.91 103.36 49.51
C LYS A 317 -8.83 103.52 50.61
N SER A 318 -8.19 104.67 50.77
CA SER A 318 -8.66 105.88 51.47
C SER A 318 -9.31 105.59 52.83
N SER A 319 -8.57 105.82 53.93
CA SER A 319 -8.83 106.91 54.87
C SER A 319 -7.79 106.91 56.00
N GLY A 320 -7.27 108.09 56.39
CA GLY A 320 -6.48 108.20 57.63
C GLY A 320 -5.48 109.34 57.81
N LYS A 321 -5.70 110.55 57.27
CA LYS A 321 -5.66 111.86 57.97
C LYS A 321 -5.76 113.02 56.99
#